data_AF-A0A7J9C3Q3-F1
#
_entry.id   AF-A0A7J9C3Q3-F1
#
_cell.length_a   1.000
_cell.length_b   1.000
_cell.length_c   1.000
_cell.angle_alpha   90.00
_cell.angle_beta   90.00
_cell.angle_gamma   90.00
#
_symmetry.space_group_name_H-M   'P 1'
#
loop_
_entity.id
_entity.type
_entity.pdbx_description
1 polymer ?
#
loop_
_entity_poly.entity_id
_entity_poly.type
_entity_poly.pdbx_seq_one_letter_code
_entity_poly.pdbx_strand_id
1 'polypeptide(L)'
;MTYSIKWLPTNVTFARRFDVYLDYPFFEHQIHWFSVFNSFMMVIFLTGLVSMILMRTLRNDYAKYAREDDDLETLERDVSEESGWKLVHGDVFRPPRGLVLLSAVVGTGAQLALLVLLVILLAIVGTLYVGRGAIVTTFILCYAFTSFISGYVSGGMYSRNGGKSWIKSMILSASLFPFLCFGIGFILNTIAIFYGSLAAIPFGTMVVVFVIWAFISFPLALLGTVVGRNWSGAPNNPCRVKTIPRPIPEKKWYLTPSVVSLMGGLLPFGSIFIEMYFVFTSFWNYKVYYVYGFMLLVFLILVIVTVCVTIVGTYFLLNAENYHWQWTSFFSAASTAVYVYLYSVYYYYVKTKMSGFFQTSFYFGYTLMFCLGLGILCG
;
A
#
# COMPACT_ATOMS: atom_id res chain seq x y z
N MET A 1 14.39 -33.41 23.83
CA MET A 1 13.01 -33.76 24.25
C MET A 1 12.57 -34.97 23.47
N THR A 2 12.26 -36.08 24.13
CA THR A 2 11.58 -37.24 23.53
C THR A 2 10.09 -37.08 23.81
N TYR A 3 9.25 -37.26 22.78
CA TYR A 3 7.80 -37.19 22.92
C TYR A 3 7.21 -38.56 22.59
N SER A 4 6.11 -38.91 23.25
CA SER A 4 5.35 -40.14 23.01
C SER A 4 4.03 -39.78 22.34
N ILE A 5 3.72 -40.45 21.22
CA ILE A 5 2.49 -40.25 20.47
C ILE A 5 1.56 -41.43 20.75
N LYS A 6 0.31 -41.15 21.13
CA LYS A 6 -0.76 -42.14 21.15
C LYS A 6 -1.77 -41.81 20.06
N TRP A 7 -1.89 -42.71 19.09
CA TRP A 7 -2.88 -42.58 18.02
C TRP A 7 -4.23 -43.09 18.51
N LEU A 8 -5.27 -42.27 18.36
CA LEU A 8 -6.65 -42.63 18.70
C LEU A 8 -7.48 -42.70 17.41
N PRO A 9 -8.30 -43.74 17.23
CA PRO A 9 -9.20 -43.82 16.09
C PRO A 9 -10.26 -42.71 16.17
N THR A 10 -10.60 -42.11 15.03
CA THR A 10 -11.63 -41.08 14.92
C THR A 10 -12.58 -41.40 13.77
N ASN A 11 -13.88 -41.20 14.01
CA ASN A 11 -14.94 -41.38 13.02
C ASN A 11 -15.05 -40.17 12.07
N VAL A 12 -14.26 -39.11 12.28
CA VAL A 12 -14.25 -37.92 11.43
C VAL A 12 -13.51 -38.23 10.12
N THR A 13 -14.20 -38.00 9.00
CA THR A 13 -13.64 -38.15 7.65
C THR A 13 -12.47 -37.19 7.45
N PHE A 14 -11.45 -37.62 6.68
CA PHE A 14 -10.21 -36.84 6.50
C PHE A 14 -10.48 -35.39 6.08
N ALA A 15 -11.45 -35.16 5.18
CA ALA A 15 -11.82 -33.85 4.69
C ALA A 15 -12.32 -32.87 5.80
N ARG A 16 -12.95 -33.37 6.87
CA ARG A 16 -13.52 -32.56 7.96
C ARG A 16 -12.62 -32.45 9.18
N ARG A 17 -11.46 -33.12 9.21
CA ARG A 17 -10.56 -33.09 10.39
C ARG A 17 -9.97 -31.71 10.64
N PHE A 18 -9.84 -30.89 9.59
CA PHE A 18 -9.30 -29.53 9.72
C PHE A 18 -10.25 -28.58 10.46
N ASP A 19 -11.56 -28.87 10.45
CA ASP A 19 -12.59 -28.03 11.07
C ASP A 19 -12.38 -27.85 12.58
N VAL A 20 -11.69 -28.79 13.23
CA VAL A 20 -11.35 -28.72 14.66
C VAL A 20 -10.41 -27.55 14.98
N TYR A 21 -9.62 -27.08 14.00
CA TYR A 21 -8.73 -25.93 14.14
C TYR A 21 -9.39 -24.59 13.78
N LEU A 22 -10.61 -24.63 13.21
CA LEU A 22 -11.39 -23.44 12.92
C LEU A 22 -12.12 -23.02 14.21
N ASP A 23 -11.52 -22.08 14.94
CA ASP A 23 -12.05 -21.56 16.20
C ASP A 23 -13.23 -20.60 15.94
N TYR A 24 -14.37 -21.16 15.54
CA TYR A 24 -15.60 -20.42 15.19
C TYR A 24 -16.04 -19.42 16.28
N PRO A 25 -16.01 -19.75 17.59
CA PRO A 25 -16.39 -18.80 18.65
C PRO A 25 -15.42 -17.62 18.78
N PHE A 26 -14.15 -17.79 18.42
CA PHE A 26 -13.19 -16.68 18.51
C PHE A 26 -13.36 -15.66 17.39
N PHE A 27 -13.69 -16.14 16.18
CA PHE A 27 -14.03 -15.30 15.04
C PHE A 27 -15.55 -15.02 15.02
N GLU A 28 -16.09 -14.63 16.16
CA GLU A 28 -17.49 -14.25 16.32
C GLU A 28 -17.87 -13.21 15.24
N HIS A 29 -18.82 -13.59 14.38
CA HIS A 29 -19.24 -12.75 13.26
C HIS A 29 -19.69 -11.35 13.72
N GLN A 30 -20.20 -11.20 14.94
CA GLN A 30 -20.66 -9.91 15.47
C GLN A 30 -19.55 -8.88 15.58
N ILE A 31 -18.35 -9.27 16.02
CA ILE A 31 -17.23 -8.34 16.19
C ILE A 31 -16.69 -7.89 14.82
N HIS A 32 -16.64 -8.81 13.85
CA HIS A 32 -16.28 -8.48 12.46
C HIS A 32 -17.31 -7.56 11.79
N TRP A 33 -18.60 -7.82 11.96
CA TRP A 33 -19.65 -6.94 11.44
C TRP A 33 -19.63 -5.57 12.09
N PHE A 34 -19.37 -5.48 13.39
CA PHE A 34 -19.19 -4.20 14.08
C PHE A 34 -17.99 -3.42 13.55
N SER A 35 -16.85 -4.10 13.36
CA SER A 35 -15.65 -3.54 12.72
C SER A 35 -15.96 -2.97 11.34
N VAL A 36 -16.58 -3.78 10.48
CA VAL A 36 -16.96 -3.39 9.12
C VAL A 36 -17.92 -2.20 9.12
N PHE A 37 -18.93 -2.21 9.98
CA PHE A 37 -19.89 -1.11 10.06
C PHE A 37 -19.20 0.20 10.47
N ASN A 38 -18.34 0.15 11.49
CA ASN A 38 -17.60 1.32 11.95
C ASN A 38 -16.67 1.87 10.85
N SER A 39 -15.93 1.00 10.18
CA SER A 39 -15.05 1.38 9.07
C SER A 39 -15.81 1.88 7.85
N PHE A 40 -17.00 1.33 7.58
CA PHE A 40 -17.87 1.79 6.51
C PHE A 40 -18.48 3.17 6.79
N MET A 41 -18.89 3.45 8.04
CA MET A 41 -19.32 4.79 8.46
C MET A 41 -18.20 5.82 8.26
N MET A 42 -16.96 5.44 8.57
CA MET A 42 -15.78 6.28 8.35
C MET A 42 -15.58 6.60 6.86
N VAL A 43 -15.79 5.63 5.96
CA VAL A 43 -15.74 5.84 4.50
C VAL A 43 -16.81 6.84 4.05
N ILE A 44 -18.07 6.67 4.48
CA ILE A 44 -19.17 7.59 4.13
C ILE A 44 -18.83 9.02 4.59
N PHE A 45 -18.32 9.17 5.80
CA PHE A 45 -17.92 10.48 6.32
C PHE A 45 -16.81 11.12 5.48
N LEU A 46 -15.76 10.37 5.16
CA LEU A 46 -14.62 10.86 4.38
C LEU A 46 -14.99 11.19 2.93
N THR A 47 -15.73 10.31 2.27
CA THR A 47 -16.23 10.55 0.90
C THR A 47 -17.17 11.75 0.87
N GLY A 48 -18.04 11.90 1.88
CA GLY A 48 -18.89 13.08 2.05
C GLY A 48 -18.08 14.37 2.24
N LEU A 49 -17.03 14.34 3.07
CA LEU A 49 -16.12 15.47 3.26
C LEU A 49 -15.40 15.84 1.96
N VAL A 50 -14.82 14.87 1.25
CA VAL A 50 -14.14 15.09 -0.03
C VAL A 50 -15.12 15.69 -1.06
N SER A 51 -16.31 15.11 -1.16
CA SER A 51 -17.36 15.60 -2.05
C SER A 51 -17.78 17.03 -1.71
N MET A 52 -17.95 17.35 -0.42
CA MET A 52 -18.26 18.70 0.04
C MET A 52 -17.15 19.70 -0.32
N ILE A 53 -15.88 19.34 -0.10
CA ILE A 53 -14.74 20.19 -0.48
C ILE A 53 -14.77 20.44 -1.99
N LEU A 54 -14.87 19.37 -2.79
CA LEU A 54 -14.85 19.46 -4.25
C LEU A 54 -16.04 20.27 -4.78
N MET A 55 -17.25 19.99 -4.29
CA MET A 55 -18.47 20.72 -4.68
C MET A 55 -18.43 22.19 -4.25
N ARG A 56 -17.91 22.50 -3.06
CA ARG A 56 -17.75 23.88 -2.59
C ARG A 56 -16.77 24.65 -3.47
N THR A 57 -15.62 24.05 -3.79
CA THR A 57 -14.61 24.66 -4.66
C THR A 57 -15.16 24.86 -6.08
N LEU A 58 -15.76 23.83 -6.67
CA LEU A 58 -16.34 23.91 -8.01
C LEU A 58 -17.48 24.93 -8.09
N ARG A 59 -18.39 24.96 -7.10
CA ARG A 59 -19.50 25.92 -7.08
C ARG A 59 -19.01 27.36 -6.96
N ASN A 60 -18.01 27.60 -6.11
CA ASN A 60 -17.41 28.92 -5.98
C ASN A 60 -16.69 29.34 -7.27
N ASP A 61 -15.99 28.42 -7.94
CA ASP A 61 -15.33 28.68 -9.21
C ASP A 61 -16.34 28.96 -10.33
N TYR A 62 -17.39 28.14 -10.47
CA TYR A 62 -18.42 28.33 -11.49
C TYR A 62 -19.18 29.66 -11.31
N ALA A 63 -19.49 30.02 -10.06
CA ALA A 63 -20.17 31.27 -9.76
C ALA A 63 -19.30 32.51 -10.05
N LYS A 64 -17.97 32.39 -9.96
CA LYS A 64 -17.04 33.46 -10.34
C LYS A 64 -16.98 33.62 -11.87
N TYR A 65 -16.77 32.54 -12.61
CA TYR A 65 -16.74 32.59 -14.09
C TYR A 65 -18.06 33.05 -14.71
N ALA A 66 -19.20 32.62 -14.16
CA ALA A 66 -20.51 33.06 -14.65
C ALA A 66 -20.79 34.56 -14.43
N ARG A 67 -20.06 35.23 -13.53
CA ARG A 67 -20.14 36.69 -13.36
C ARG A 67 -19.13 37.44 -14.23
N GLU A 68 -17.99 36.82 -14.53
CA GLU A 68 -16.96 37.40 -15.40
C GLU A 68 -17.39 37.47 -16.88
N ASP A 69 -18.28 36.59 -17.35
CA ASP A 69 -18.84 36.66 -18.72
C ASP A 69 -19.78 37.89 -18.95
N ASP A 70 -20.38 38.45 -17.89
CA ASP A 70 -21.30 39.60 -17.96
C ASP A 70 -20.60 40.97 -17.86
N ASP A 71 -19.36 41.04 -17.32
CA ASP A 71 -18.63 42.29 -17.05
C ASP A 71 -17.23 42.31 -17.71
N LEU A 72 -17.18 42.46 -19.04
CA LEU A 72 -15.96 42.44 -19.88
C LEU A 72 -14.89 43.49 -19.48
N GLU A 73 -15.24 44.52 -18.69
CA GLU A 73 -14.33 45.58 -18.19
C GLU A 73 -13.57 45.21 -16.90
N THR A 74 -13.92 44.11 -16.21
CA THR A 74 -13.23 43.69 -14.96
C THR A 74 -12.08 42.71 -15.18
N LEU A 75 -11.87 42.27 -16.43
CA LEU A 75 -10.89 41.25 -16.82
C LEU A 75 -9.43 41.63 -16.49
N GLU A 76 -9.10 42.92 -16.39
CA GLU A 76 -7.73 43.38 -16.07
C GLU A 76 -7.44 43.50 -14.57
N ARG A 77 -8.46 43.57 -13.69
CA ARG A 77 -8.27 43.73 -12.23
C ARG A 77 -8.21 42.40 -11.46
N ASP A 78 -8.89 41.35 -11.93
CA ASP A 78 -9.03 40.10 -11.16
C ASP A 78 -8.01 39.00 -11.51
N VAL A 79 -7.21 39.18 -12.56
CA VAL A 79 -5.99 38.35 -12.80
C VAL A 79 -5.00 38.48 -11.64
N SER A 80 -5.09 39.58 -10.86
CA SER A 80 -4.29 39.81 -9.65
C SER A 80 -4.82 39.07 -8.40
N GLU A 81 -6.00 38.44 -8.44
CA GLU A 81 -6.62 37.77 -7.28
C GLU A 81 -6.75 36.24 -7.44
N GLU A 82 -6.01 35.62 -8.37
CA GLU A 82 -5.84 34.16 -8.32
C GLU A 82 -5.05 33.80 -7.05
N SER A 83 -5.69 33.15 -6.07
CA SER A 83 -5.05 32.73 -4.82
C SER A 83 -5.08 31.21 -4.65
N GLY A 84 -4.03 30.65 -4.05
CA GLY A 84 -3.95 29.23 -3.70
C GLY A 84 -3.60 28.32 -4.88
N TRP A 85 -4.37 27.25 -5.07
CA TRP A 85 -4.03 26.16 -5.99
C TRP A 85 -3.96 26.59 -7.48
N LYS A 86 -4.74 27.60 -7.88
CA LYS A 86 -4.80 28.08 -9.27
C LYS A 86 -3.48 28.68 -9.75
N LEU A 87 -2.76 29.35 -8.86
CA LEU A 87 -1.45 29.95 -9.14
C LEU A 87 -0.38 28.93 -9.55
N VAL A 88 -0.61 27.66 -9.19
CA VAL A 88 0.35 26.57 -9.32
C VAL A 88 0.08 25.71 -10.57
N HIS A 89 -0.97 25.98 -11.35
CA HIS A 89 -1.37 25.16 -12.50
C HIS A 89 -0.21 24.87 -13.49
N GLY A 90 0.71 25.82 -13.68
CA GLY A 90 1.88 25.70 -14.55
C GLY A 90 3.07 24.94 -13.95
N ASP A 91 3.08 24.69 -12.64
CA ASP A 91 4.17 24.01 -11.92
C ASP A 91 3.78 22.61 -11.42
N VAL A 92 2.47 22.31 -11.29
CA VAL A 92 1.93 21.02 -10.80
C VAL A 92 2.37 19.82 -11.63
N PHE A 93 2.55 19.98 -12.94
CA PHE A 93 2.90 18.90 -13.86
C PHE A 93 4.42 18.74 -14.07
N ARG A 94 5.24 19.39 -13.24
CA ARG A 94 6.69 19.25 -13.28
C ARG A 94 7.10 17.84 -12.82
N PRO A 95 8.13 17.22 -13.44
CA PRO A 95 8.61 15.93 -12.98
C PRO A 95 9.06 15.99 -11.52
N PRO A 96 8.66 15.01 -10.68
CA PRO A 96 9.02 14.96 -9.28
C PRO A 96 10.52 14.72 -9.08
N ARG A 97 11.04 15.19 -7.94
CA ARG A 97 12.42 14.88 -7.52
C ARG A 97 12.56 13.37 -7.35
N GLY A 98 13.62 12.76 -7.86
CA GLY A 98 13.79 11.31 -7.75
C GLY A 98 12.74 10.50 -8.53
N LEU A 99 12.36 10.94 -9.73
CA LEU A 99 11.38 10.28 -10.61
C LEU A 99 11.60 8.77 -10.76
N VAL A 100 12.85 8.31 -10.81
CA VAL A 100 13.20 6.87 -10.91
C VAL A 100 12.66 6.10 -9.69
N LEU A 101 12.86 6.63 -8.48
CA LEU A 101 12.41 5.98 -7.26
C LEU A 101 10.90 6.03 -7.13
N LEU A 102 10.28 7.20 -7.39
CA LEU A 102 8.84 7.36 -7.30
C LEU A 102 8.10 6.41 -8.26
N SER A 103 8.54 6.36 -9.53
CA SER A 103 7.96 5.44 -10.52
C SER A 103 8.13 3.97 -10.12
N ALA A 104 9.26 3.61 -9.50
CA ALA A 104 9.48 2.26 -9.00
C ALA A 104 8.53 1.92 -7.84
N VAL A 105 8.41 2.79 -6.82
CA VAL A 105 7.53 2.52 -5.67
C VAL A 105 6.05 2.49 -6.05
N VAL A 106 5.60 3.39 -6.93
CA VAL A 106 4.21 3.41 -7.43
C VAL A 106 3.91 2.16 -8.27
N GLY A 107 4.85 1.74 -9.13
CA GLY A 107 4.73 0.48 -9.88
C GLY A 107 4.62 -0.74 -8.95
N THR A 108 5.50 -0.82 -7.95
CA THR A 108 5.43 -1.89 -6.95
C THR A 108 4.15 -1.83 -6.11
N GLY A 109 3.63 -0.64 -5.81
CA GLY A 109 2.36 -0.45 -5.09
C GLY A 109 1.18 -1.01 -5.86
N ALA A 110 1.08 -0.67 -7.15
CA ALA A 110 0.06 -1.22 -8.04
C ALA A 110 0.14 -2.75 -8.17
N GLN A 111 1.35 -3.30 -8.25
CA GLN A 111 1.57 -4.75 -8.24
C GLN A 111 1.11 -5.39 -6.94
N LEU A 112 1.46 -4.81 -5.78
CA LEU A 112 1.08 -5.32 -4.47
C LEU A 112 -0.43 -5.24 -4.24
N ALA A 113 -1.08 -4.15 -4.67
CA ALA A 113 -2.54 -4.02 -4.59
C ALA A 113 -3.24 -5.12 -5.40
N LEU A 114 -2.81 -5.36 -6.65
CA LEU A 114 -3.37 -6.43 -7.48
C LEU A 114 -3.06 -7.82 -6.90
N LEU A 115 -1.85 -8.02 -6.39
CA LEU A 115 -1.44 -9.26 -5.75
C LEU A 115 -2.31 -9.61 -4.56
N VAL A 116 -2.53 -8.66 -3.65
CA VAL A 116 -3.36 -8.86 -2.46
C VAL A 116 -4.80 -9.16 -2.87
N LEU A 117 -5.35 -8.41 -3.82
CA LEU A 117 -6.69 -8.66 -4.36
C LEU A 117 -6.80 -10.10 -4.92
N LEU A 118 -5.86 -10.50 -5.77
CA LEU A 118 -5.87 -11.81 -6.41
C LEU A 118 -5.72 -12.95 -5.39
N VAL A 119 -4.81 -12.81 -4.42
CA VAL A 119 -4.62 -13.81 -3.36
C VAL A 119 -5.87 -13.93 -2.48
N ILE A 120 -6.54 -12.83 -2.14
CA ILE A 120 -7.80 -12.87 -1.38
C ILE A 120 -8.88 -13.60 -2.19
N LEU A 121 -9.03 -13.30 -3.48
CA LEU A 121 -10.00 -13.98 -4.34
C LEU A 121 -9.72 -15.48 -4.47
N LEU A 122 -8.45 -15.86 -4.68
CA LEU A 122 -8.05 -17.28 -4.71
C LEU A 122 -8.24 -17.97 -3.36
N ALA A 123 -8.06 -17.26 -2.24
CA ALA A 123 -8.30 -17.82 -0.91
C ALA A 123 -9.79 -18.08 -0.66
N ILE A 124 -10.67 -17.22 -1.16
CA ILE A 124 -12.13 -17.40 -1.11
C ILE A 124 -12.57 -18.61 -1.94
N VAL A 125 -12.03 -18.75 -3.16
CA VAL A 125 -12.43 -19.82 -4.10
C VAL A 125 -11.78 -21.16 -3.77
N GLY A 126 -10.49 -21.16 -3.44
CA GLY A 126 -9.62 -22.34 -3.50
C GLY A 126 -9.33 -23.05 -2.18
N THR A 127 -10.10 -22.78 -1.11
CA THR A 127 -9.89 -23.34 0.25
C THR A 127 -8.41 -23.40 0.68
N LEU A 128 -7.66 -22.35 0.34
CA LEU A 128 -6.19 -22.30 0.49
C LEU A 128 -5.72 -22.38 1.96
N TYR A 129 -6.63 -22.28 2.93
CA TYR A 129 -6.35 -22.41 4.35
C TYR A 129 -6.05 -23.85 4.79
N VAL A 130 -6.40 -24.87 4.00
CA VAL A 130 -6.23 -26.30 4.38
C VAL A 130 -4.77 -26.76 4.18
N GLY A 131 -4.08 -26.25 3.16
CA GLY A 131 -2.71 -26.64 2.82
C GLY A 131 -1.65 -25.83 3.57
N ARG A 132 -0.78 -26.50 4.34
CA ARG A 132 0.35 -25.84 5.00
C ARG A 132 1.27 -25.20 3.94
N GLY A 133 1.36 -23.88 3.94
CA GLY A 133 2.18 -23.12 2.98
C GLY A 133 1.53 -22.88 1.61
N ALA A 134 0.28 -23.30 1.40
CA ALA A 134 -0.45 -23.04 0.15
C ALA A 134 -0.62 -21.54 -0.13
N ILE A 135 -0.90 -20.74 0.91
CA ILE A 135 -1.01 -19.27 0.80
C ILE A 135 0.33 -18.66 0.40
N VAL A 136 1.43 -19.08 1.02
CA VAL A 136 2.78 -18.54 0.75
C VAL A 136 3.22 -18.88 -0.67
N THR A 137 3.02 -20.12 -1.11
CA THR A 137 3.34 -20.56 -2.47
C THR A 137 2.49 -19.84 -3.52
N THR A 138 1.18 -19.71 -3.28
CA THR A 138 0.28 -18.91 -4.13
C THR A 138 0.75 -17.46 -4.20
N PHE A 139 1.09 -16.85 -3.07
CA PHE A 139 1.59 -15.47 -3.02
C PHE A 139 2.85 -15.28 -3.87
N ILE A 140 3.83 -16.19 -3.79
CA ILE A 140 5.07 -16.12 -4.59
C ILE A 140 4.76 -16.23 -6.10
N LEU A 141 3.91 -17.17 -6.50
CA LEU A 141 3.54 -17.36 -7.90
C LEU A 141 2.75 -16.16 -8.44
N CYS A 142 1.75 -15.70 -7.69
CA CYS A 142 0.97 -14.53 -8.06
C CYS A 142 1.85 -13.27 -8.14
N TYR A 143 2.82 -13.10 -7.23
CA TYR A 143 3.78 -12.00 -7.28
C TYR A 143 4.59 -12.03 -8.59
N ALA A 144 5.01 -13.23 -9.02
CA ALA A 144 5.75 -13.39 -10.26
C ALA A 144 4.92 -13.00 -11.50
N PHE A 145 3.64 -13.39 -11.55
CA PHE A 145 2.75 -13.03 -12.67
C PHE A 145 2.33 -11.55 -12.67
N THR A 146 2.09 -10.95 -11.50
CA THR A 146 1.69 -9.54 -11.40
C THR A 146 2.86 -8.56 -11.65
N SER A 147 4.10 -9.05 -11.76
CA SER A 147 5.29 -8.24 -12.07
C SER A 147 5.16 -7.43 -13.37
N PHE A 148 4.37 -7.91 -14.34
CA PHE A 148 4.03 -7.16 -15.56
C PHE A 148 3.37 -5.81 -15.24
N ILE A 149 2.48 -5.77 -14.24
CA ILE A 149 1.76 -4.54 -13.85
C ILE A 149 2.71 -3.52 -13.21
N SER A 150 3.67 -3.99 -12.40
CA SER A 150 4.73 -3.13 -11.85
C SER A 150 5.50 -2.45 -12.97
N GLY A 151 5.95 -3.24 -13.95
CA GLY A 151 6.64 -2.73 -15.12
C GLY A 151 5.81 -1.73 -15.91
N TYR A 152 4.54 -2.05 -16.18
CA TYR A 152 3.61 -1.21 -16.95
C TYR A 152 3.36 0.15 -16.30
N VAL A 153 2.99 0.17 -15.03
CA VAL A 153 2.69 1.41 -14.29
C VAL A 153 3.96 2.24 -14.11
N SER A 154 5.07 1.62 -13.71
CA SER A 154 6.35 2.31 -13.52
C SER A 154 6.88 2.91 -14.83
N GLY A 155 6.91 2.11 -15.90
CA GLY A 155 7.39 2.54 -17.21
C GLY A 155 6.56 3.64 -17.85
N GLY A 156 5.22 3.54 -17.73
CA GLY A 156 4.29 4.57 -18.19
C GLY A 156 4.48 5.88 -17.43
N MET A 157 4.51 5.84 -16.10
CA MET A 157 4.70 7.03 -15.27
C MET A 157 6.08 7.67 -15.49
N TYR A 158 7.14 6.87 -15.63
CA TYR A 158 8.49 7.35 -15.86
C TYR A 158 8.61 8.06 -17.21
N SER A 159 8.02 7.49 -18.27
CA SER A 159 8.02 8.09 -19.61
C SER A 159 7.15 9.34 -19.69
N ARG A 160 5.96 9.33 -19.06
CA ARG A 160 5.03 10.48 -19.04
C ARG A 160 5.65 11.73 -18.41
N ASN A 161 6.61 11.55 -17.51
CA ASN A 161 7.35 12.63 -16.86
C ASN A 161 8.69 12.98 -17.56
N GLY A 162 8.92 12.49 -18.79
CA GLY A 162 10.11 12.82 -19.59
C GLY A 162 11.40 12.10 -19.17
N GLY A 163 11.30 10.97 -18.48
CA GLY A 163 12.45 10.19 -18.03
C GLY A 163 13.23 9.55 -19.19
N LYS A 164 14.54 9.81 -19.27
CA LYS A 164 15.42 9.29 -20.34
C LYS A 164 16.01 7.91 -20.05
N SER A 165 16.34 7.62 -18.78
CA SER A 165 17.04 6.39 -18.38
C SER A 165 16.06 5.30 -17.92
N TRP A 166 15.23 4.82 -18.85
CA TRP A 166 14.16 3.86 -18.57
C TRP A 166 14.67 2.51 -18.02
N ILE A 167 15.87 2.06 -18.42
CA ILE A 167 16.48 0.82 -17.92
C ILE A 167 16.72 0.91 -16.40
N LYS A 168 17.17 2.06 -15.90
CA LYS A 168 17.41 2.26 -14.46
C LYS A 168 16.11 2.19 -13.66
N SER A 169 15.03 2.77 -14.20
CA SER A 169 13.69 2.71 -13.60
C SER A 169 13.14 1.27 -13.60
N MET A 170 13.31 0.53 -14.71
CA MET A 170 12.92 -0.88 -14.81
C MET A 170 13.65 -1.75 -13.78
N ILE A 171 14.98 -1.67 -13.71
CA ILE A 171 15.78 -2.46 -12.75
C ILE A 171 15.33 -2.13 -11.33
N LEU A 172 15.15 -0.84 -11.00
CA LEU A 172 14.72 -0.44 -9.67
C LEU A 172 13.31 -0.97 -9.34
N SER A 173 12.35 -0.88 -10.28
CA SER A 173 10.99 -1.39 -10.09
C SER A 173 10.95 -2.91 -9.89
N ALA A 174 11.80 -3.65 -10.62
CA ALA A 174 11.86 -5.11 -10.53
C ALA A 174 12.63 -5.64 -9.30
N SER A 175 13.54 -4.85 -8.72
CA SER A 175 14.44 -5.29 -7.65
C SER A 175 14.15 -4.67 -6.27
N LEU A 176 13.57 -3.47 -6.19
CA LEU A 176 13.44 -2.73 -4.92
C LEU A 176 12.73 -3.57 -3.83
N PHE A 177 11.51 -4.04 -4.10
CA PHE A 177 10.74 -4.78 -3.11
C PHE A 177 11.32 -6.18 -2.81
N PRO A 178 11.67 -7.02 -3.81
CA PRO A 178 12.28 -8.32 -3.57
C PRO A 178 13.58 -8.25 -2.77
N PHE A 179 14.45 -7.28 -3.05
CA PHE A 179 15.71 -7.12 -2.32
C PHE A 179 15.51 -6.59 -0.90
N LEU A 180 14.51 -5.74 -0.64
CA LEU A 180 14.15 -5.34 0.71
C LEU A 180 13.66 -6.55 1.54
N CYS A 181 12.77 -7.37 0.97
CA CYS A 181 12.32 -8.61 1.61
C CYS A 181 13.47 -9.61 1.80
N PHE A 182 14.33 -9.77 0.79
CA PHE A 182 15.50 -10.64 0.88
C PHE A 182 16.47 -10.17 1.96
N GLY A 183 16.74 -8.87 2.08
CA GLY A 183 17.64 -8.32 3.11
C GLY A 183 17.15 -8.61 4.53
N ILE A 184 15.87 -8.36 4.82
CA ILE A 184 15.29 -8.68 6.13
C ILE A 184 15.30 -10.21 6.34
N GLY A 185 14.90 -10.98 5.33
CA GLY A 185 14.87 -12.44 5.39
C GLY A 185 16.25 -13.06 5.61
N PHE A 186 17.29 -12.50 5.01
CA PHE A 186 18.67 -12.93 5.16
C PHE A 186 19.18 -12.70 6.59
N ILE A 187 18.87 -11.56 7.20
CA ILE A 187 19.19 -11.29 8.61
C ILE A 187 18.48 -12.30 9.52
N LEU A 188 17.17 -12.50 9.34
CA LEU A 188 16.40 -13.47 10.12
C LEU A 188 16.90 -14.90 9.93
N ASN A 189 17.27 -15.26 8.71
CA ASN A 189 17.80 -16.58 8.39
C ASN A 189 19.18 -16.82 9.03
N THR A 190 20.04 -15.80 9.07
CA THR A 190 21.34 -15.87 9.77
C THR A 190 21.13 -16.14 11.26
N ILE A 191 20.17 -15.46 11.88
CA ILE A 191 19.78 -15.71 13.28
C ILE A 191 19.23 -17.13 13.44
N ALA A 192 18.40 -17.61 12.51
CA ALA A 192 17.86 -18.97 12.56
C ALA A 192 18.93 -20.06 12.49
N ILE A 193 19.91 -19.88 11.61
CA ILE A 193 21.06 -20.80 11.49
C ILE A 193 21.88 -20.80 12.78
N PHE A 194 22.15 -19.62 13.37
CA PHE A 194 22.89 -19.51 14.62
C PHE A 194 22.23 -20.27 15.77
N TYR A 195 20.90 -20.23 15.86
CA TYR A 195 20.13 -20.95 16.87
C TYR A 195 19.82 -22.42 16.50
N GLY A 196 20.29 -22.92 15.35
CA GLY A 196 19.98 -24.29 14.88
C GLY A 196 18.48 -24.54 14.67
N SER A 197 17.71 -23.52 14.34
CA SER A 197 16.25 -23.57 14.26
C SER A 197 15.77 -24.18 12.95
N LEU A 198 14.71 -24.99 13.00
CA LEU A 198 13.98 -25.48 11.81
C LEU A 198 13.29 -24.35 11.03
N ALA A 199 13.24 -23.14 11.58
CA ALA A 199 12.77 -21.94 10.87
C ALA A 199 13.78 -21.43 9.84
N ALA A 200 15.03 -21.94 9.84
CA ALA A 200 16.01 -21.58 8.83
C ALA A 200 15.53 -22.04 7.44
N ILE A 201 15.53 -21.10 6.49
CA ILE A 201 15.16 -21.31 5.11
C ILE A 201 16.30 -22.10 4.44
N PRO A 202 16.04 -23.31 3.91
CA PRO A 202 17.06 -24.09 3.23
C PRO A 202 17.64 -23.35 2.02
N PHE A 203 18.94 -23.51 1.74
CA PHE A 203 19.58 -22.85 0.60
C PHE A 203 18.86 -23.15 -0.73
N GLY A 204 18.38 -24.38 -0.92
CA GLY A 204 17.64 -24.77 -2.12
C GLY A 204 16.38 -23.94 -2.37
N THR A 205 15.63 -23.58 -1.31
CA THR A 205 14.41 -22.75 -1.50
C THR A 205 14.76 -21.31 -1.84
N MET A 206 15.86 -20.76 -1.32
CA MET A 206 16.36 -19.44 -1.72
C MET A 206 16.72 -19.40 -3.22
N VAL A 207 17.39 -20.44 -3.71
CA VAL A 207 17.74 -20.56 -5.13
C VAL A 207 16.48 -20.66 -5.99
N VAL A 208 15.48 -21.46 -5.59
CA VAL A 208 14.21 -21.56 -6.32
C VAL A 208 13.49 -20.21 -6.42
N VAL A 209 13.41 -19.46 -5.32
CA VAL A 209 12.78 -18.12 -5.32
C VAL A 209 13.57 -17.15 -6.21
N PHE A 210 14.90 -17.21 -6.19
CA PHE A 210 15.74 -16.40 -7.06
C PHE A 210 15.54 -16.74 -8.54
N VAL A 211 15.43 -18.01 -8.90
CA VAL A 211 15.16 -18.48 -10.27
C VAL A 211 13.79 -18.00 -10.75
N ILE A 212 12.76 -18.09 -9.91
CA ILE A 212 11.42 -17.55 -10.24
C ILE A 212 11.51 -16.04 -10.50
N TRP A 213 12.22 -15.29 -9.65
CA TRP A 213 12.41 -13.87 -9.85
C TRP A 213 13.18 -13.55 -11.15
N ALA A 214 14.29 -14.26 -11.41
CA ALA A 214 15.17 -13.99 -12.54
C ALA A 214 14.57 -14.38 -13.91
N PHE A 215 13.82 -15.48 -13.98
CA PHE A 215 13.30 -16.03 -15.24
C PHE A 215 11.81 -15.75 -15.48
N ILE A 216 11.05 -15.38 -14.45
CA ILE A 216 9.63 -15.05 -14.60
C ILE A 216 9.41 -13.57 -14.29
N SER A 217 9.66 -13.14 -13.05
CA SER A 217 9.31 -11.79 -12.60
C SER A 217 10.07 -10.70 -13.37
N PHE A 218 11.38 -10.87 -13.57
CA PHE A 218 12.22 -9.86 -14.20
C PHE A 218 11.90 -9.69 -15.71
N PRO A 219 11.77 -10.76 -16.52
CA PRO A 219 11.33 -10.62 -17.91
C PRO A 219 9.92 -10.05 -18.05
N LEU A 220 8.97 -10.45 -17.20
CA LEU A 220 7.61 -9.90 -17.21
C LEU A 220 7.61 -8.41 -16.84
N ALA A 221 8.40 -7.98 -15.86
CA ALA A 221 8.56 -6.58 -15.52
C ALA A 221 9.17 -5.77 -16.68
N LEU A 222 10.18 -6.33 -17.38
CA LEU A 222 10.75 -5.72 -18.58
C LEU A 222 9.69 -5.54 -19.68
N LEU A 223 8.92 -6.60 -19.98
CA LEU A 223 7.82 -6.55 -20.96
C LEU A 223 6.80 -5.48 -20.57
N GLY A 224 6.39 -5.47 -19.30
CA GLY A 224 5.49 -4.46 -18.74
C GLY A 224 6.02 -3.04 -18.97
N THR A 225 7.29 -2.78 -18.66
CA THR A 225 7.91 -1.46 -18.86
C THR A 225 7.92 -1.01 -20.31
N VAL A 226 8.22 -1.92 -21.24
CA VAL A 226 8.21 -1.59 -22.68
C VAL A 226 6.78 -1.24 -23.13
N VAL A 227 5.78 -2.02 -22.74
CA VAL A 227 4.37 -1.76 -23.09
C VAL A 227 3.89 -0.45 -22.45
N GLY A 228 4.13 -0.26 -21.15
CA GLY A 228 3.70 0.93 -20.41
C GLY A 228 4.29 2.23 -20.96
N ARG A 229 5.57 2.19 -21.35
CA ARG A 229 6.22 3.34 -22.00
C ARG A 229 5.62 3.64 -23.37
N ASN A 230 5.32 2.62 -24.17
CA ASN A 230 4.82 2.83 -25.54
C ASN A 230 3.35 3.28 -25.55
N TRP A 231 2.51 2.77 -24.64
CA TRP A 231 1.08 3.05 -24.61
C TRP A 231 0.70 4.24 -23.72
N SER A 232 1.34 4.38 -22.57
CA SER A 232 0.99 5.39 -21.55
C SER A 232 2.08 6.44 -21.33
N GLY A 233 3.18 6.38 -22.09
CA GLY A 233 4.35 7.22 -21.87
C GLY A 233 4.30 8.63 -22.47
N ALA A 234 3.21 9.00 -23.14
CA ALA A 234 3.02 10.34 -23.69
C ALA A 234 2.52 11.32 -22.60
N PRO A 235 3.19 12.47 -22.39
CA PRO A 235 2.69 13.51 -21.51
C PRO A 235 1.37 14.08 -22.06
N ASN A 236 0.27 13.88 -21.33
CA ASN A 236 -1.00 14.54 -21.59
C ASN A 236 -1.31 15.50 -20.42
N ASN A 237 -0.69 16.69 -20.47
CA ASN A 237 -0.86 17.72 -19.45
C ASN A 237 -1.86 18.77 -19.98
N PRO A 238 -2.88 19.16 -19.19
CA PRO A 238 -3.90 20.12 -19.63
C PRO A 238 -3.33 21.53 -19.83
N CYS A 239 -2.22 21.85 -19.18
CA CYS A 239 -1.56 23.14 -19.28
C CYS A 239 -0.07 22.98 -19.57
N ARG A 240 0.51 23.99 -20.23
CA ARG A 240 1.96 24.05 -20.47
C ARG A 240 2.70 24.27 -19.15
N VAL A 241 3.74 23.46 -18.93
CA VAL A 241 4.62 23.60 -17.76
C VAL A 241 5.50 24.84 -17.91
N LYS A 242 5.55 25.69 -16.88
CA LYS A 242 6.42 26.88 -16.84
C LYS A 242 7.89 26.46 -16.78
N THR A 243 8.76 27.20 -17.47
CA THR A 243 10.20 26.90 -17.52
C THR A 243 10.90 27.24 -16.21
N ILE A 244 10.53 28.39 -15.63
CA ILE A 244 11.08 28.89 -14.36
C ILE A 244 10.14 28.44 -13.21
N PRO A 245 10.66 27.69 -12.23
CA PRO A 245 9.85 27.28 -11.08
C PRO A 245 9.51 28.48 -10.19
N ARG A 246 8.25 28.58 -9.78
CA ARG A 246 7.83 29.61 -8.81
C ARG A 246 8.44 29.36 -7.42
N PRO A 247 8.85 30.42 -6.68
CA PRO A 247 9.23 30.28 -5.28
C PRO A 247 8.02 29.90 -4.42
N ILE A 248 8.20 28.94 -3.51
CA ILE A 248 7.15 28.49 -2.60
C ILE A 248 7.11 29.43 -1.40
N PRO A 249 5.96 29.99 -1.03
CA PRO A 249 5.84 30.89 0.12
C PRO A 249 6.12 30.16 1.44
N GLU A 250 6.48 30.92 2.47
CA GLU A 250 6.58 30.39 3.82
C GLU A 250 5.20 29.96 4.32
N LYS A 251 5.12 28.73 4.83
CA LYS A 251 3.88 28.08 5.23
C LYS A 251 3.84 27.84 6.72
N LYS A 252 2.62 27.82 7.25
CA LYS A 252 2.36 27.41 8.65
C LYS A 252 2.83 25.97 8.87
N TRP A 253 3.25 25.66 10.09
CA TRP A 253 3.86 24.37 10.46
C TRP A 253 3.01 23.15 10.05
N TYR A 254 1.68 23.24 10.17
CA TYR A 254 0.75 22.16 9.87
C TYR A 254 0.55 21.89 8.36
N LEU A 255 0.95 22.82 7.50
CA LEU A 255 0.91 22.68 6.03
C LEU A 255 2.24 22.17 5.46
N THR A 256 3.17 21.75 6.32
CA THR A 256 4.42 21.15 5.86
C THR A 256 4.16 19.75 5.26
N PRO A 257 4.80 19.39 4.13
CA PRO A 257 4.64 18.10 3.48
C PRO A 257 4.80 16.90 4.42
N SER A 258 5.74 16.98 5.37
CA SER A 258 5.97 15.93 6.36
C SER A 258 4.80 15.76 7.32
N VAL A 259 4.25 16.87 7.85
CA VAL A 259 3.11 16.83 8.77
C VAL A 259 1.85 16.36 8.05
N VAL A 260 1.58 16.87 6.84
CA VAL A 260 0.45 16.41 6.01
C VAL A 260 0.57 14.92 5.68
N SER A 261 1.78 14.45 5.36
CA SER A 261 2.02 13.03 5.09
C SER A 261 1.78 12.16 6.32
N LEU A 262 2.23 12.60 7.50
CA LEU A 262 2.05 11.84 8.74
C LEU A 262 0.59 11.81 9.17
N MET A 263 -0.10 12.96 9.16
CA MET A 263 -1.51 13.05 9.56
C MET A 263 -2.45 12.24 8.65
N GLY A 264 -2.11 12.11 7.37
CA GLY A 264 -2.92 11.34 6.41
C GLY A 264 -3.14 9.89 6.87
N GLY A 265 -2.07 9.21 7.29
CA GLY A 265 -2.11 7.77 7.58
C GLY A 265 -2.92 7.37 8.80
N LEU A 266 -3.32 8.34 9.64
CA LEU A 266 -4.13 8.10 10.84
C LEU A 266 -5.54 7.59 10.49
N LEU A 267 -6.14 8.15 9.44
CA LEU A 267 -7.50 7.80 9.03
C LEU A 267 -7.59 6.40 8.40
N PRO A 268 -6.74 6.02 7.42
CA PRO A 268 -6.75 4.65 6.92
C PRO A 268 -6.37 3.64 8.02
N PHE A 269 -5.46 3.99 8.94
CA PHE A 269 -5.16 3.14 10.10
C PHE A 269 -6.40 2.90 10.98
N GLY A 270 -7.14 3.96 11.32
CA GLY A 270 -8.39 3.85 12.08
C GLY A 270 -9.40 2.92 11.42
N SER A 271 -9.51 2.96 10.08
CA SER A 271 -10.44 2.12 9.31
C SER A 271 -10.08 0.63 9.29
N ILE A 272 -8.81 0.26 9.52
CA ILE A 272 -8.37 -1.15 9.52
C ILE A 272 -7.98 -1.66 10.91
N PHE A 273 -8.05 -0.81 11.94
CA PHE A 273 -7.49 -1.08 13.27
C PHE A 273 -7.97 -2.40 13.88
N ILE A 274 -9.29 -2.63 13.90
CA ILE A 274 -9.88 -3.84 14.49
C ILE A 274 -9.50 -5.10 13.70
N GLU A 275 -9.48 -5.02 12.37
CA GLU A 275 -9.08 -6.15 11.52
C GLU A 275 -7.60 -6.44 11.64
N MET A 276 -6.78 -5.41 11.80
CA MET A 276 -5.36 -5.57 12.07
C MET A 276 -5.13 -6.37 13.37
N TYR A 277 -5.92 -6.16 14.41
CA TYR A 277 -5.87 -7.00 15.63
C TYR A 277 -6.13 -8.48 15.35
N PHE A 278 -7.13 -8.80 14.52
CA PHE A 278 -7.43 -10.18 14.13
C PHE A 278 -6.34 -10.80 13.27
N VAL A 279 -5.76 -10.02 12.35
CA VAL A 279 -4.61 -10.43 11.55
C VAL A 279 -3.41 -10.73 12.46
N PHE A 280 -3.01 -9.80 13.34
CA PHE A 280 -1.91 -10.04 14.29
C PHE A 280 -2.16 -11.27 15.16
N THR A 281 -3.38 -11.46 15.64
CA THR A 281 -3.72 -12.63 16.46
C THR A 281 -3.62 -13.93 15.66
N SER A 282 -4.00 -13.91 14.39
CA SER A 282 -3.91 -15.10 13.54
C SER A 282 -2.46 -15.48 13.22
N PHE A 283 -1.62 -14.48 12.91
CA PHE A 283 -0.20 -14.69 12.61
C PHE A 283 0.62 -15.13 13.83
N TRP A 284 0.34 -14.58 15.03
CA TRP A 284 1.21 -14.76 16.20
C TRP A 284 0.65 -15.67 17.30
N ASN A 285 -0.68 -15.87 17.39
CA ASN A 285 -1.32 -16.72 18.40
C ASN A 285 -1.86 -18.06 17.82
N TYR A 286 -1.33 -18.52 16.69
CA TYR A 286 -1.64 -19.83 16.06
C TYR A 286 -3.13 -20.07 15.72
N LYS A 287 -3.93 -19.00 15.56
CA LYS A 287 -5.32 -19.11 15.11
C LYS A 287 -5.40 -18.99 13.60
N VAL A 288 -6.06 -19.93 12.94
CA VAL A 288 -6.20 -19.90 11.47
C VAL A 288 -7.27 -18.87 11.10
N TYR A 289 -6.87 -17.80 10.42
CA TYR A 289 -7.82 -16.85 9.84
C TYR A 289 -8.50 -17.49 8.63
N TYR A 290 -9.82 -17.71 8.71
CA TYR A 290 -10.59 -18.34 7.64
C TYR A 290 -11.62 -17.39 6.98
N VAL A 291 -11.77 -16.16 7.49
CA VAL A 291 -12.84 -15.25 7.07
C VAL A 291 -12.40 -14.29 5.97
N TYR A 292 -11.91 -14.84 4.86
CA TYR A 292 -11.36 -14.07 3.72
C TYR A 292 -12.35 -13.11 3.07
N GLY A 293 -13.66 -13.36 3.17
CA GLY A 293 -14.70 -12.44 2.69
C GLY A 293 -14.67 -11.07 3.40
N PHE A 294 -14.44 -11.06 4.73
CA PHE A 294 -14.27 -9.78 5.45
C PHE A 294 -12.96 -9.11 5.08
N MET A 295 -11.88 -9.88 4.91
CA MET A 295 -10.59 -9.34 4.44
C MET A 295 -10.72 -8.62 3.08
N LEU A 296 -11.53 -9.16 2.15
CA LEU A 296 -11.81 -8.49 0.87
C LEU A 296 -12.50 -7.14 1.07
N LEU A 297 -13.53 -7.10 1.92
CA LEU A 297 -14.29 -5.87 2.19
C LEU A 297 -13.38 -4.80 2.80
N VAL A 298 -12.57 -5.19 3.78
CA VAL A 298 -11.63 -4.30 4.48
C VAL A 298 -10.55 -3.79 3.53
N PHE A 299 -10.07 -4.63 2.62
CA PHE A 299 -9.16 -4.21 1.55
C PHE A 299 -9.79 -3.15 0.65
N LEU A 300 -11.05 -3.33 0.22
CA LEU A 300 -11.76 -2.33 -0.59
C LEU A 300 -11.96 -1.01 0.17
N ILE A 301 -12.35 -1.09 1.45
CA ILE A 301 -12.46 0.09 2.32
C ILE A 301 -11.11 0.82 2.40
N LEU A 302 -10.02 0.09 2.65
CA LEU A 302 -8.69 0.67 2.75
C LEU A 302 -8.32 1.44 1.48
N VAL A 303 -8.55 0.85 0.30
CA VAL A 303 -8.30 1.51 -0.99
C VAL A 303 -9.10 2.81 -1.14
N ILE A 304 -10.39 2.80 -0.76
CA ILE A 304 -11.23 4.00 -0.85
C ILE A 304 -10.73 5.08 0.12
N VAL A 305 -10.42 4.71 1.37
CA VAL A 305 -9.94 5.66 2.38
C VAL A 305 -8.59 6.25 2.00
N THR A 306 -7.65 5.45 1.49
CA THR A 306 -6.34 5.96 1.04
C THR A 306 -6.51 6.95 -0.12
N VAL A 307 -7.40 6.66 -1.09
CA VAL A 307 -7.72 7.60 -2.18
C VAL A 307 -8.32 8.90 -1.63
N CYS A 308 -9.30 8.84 -0.72
CA CYS A 308 -9.90 10.05 -0.14
C CYS A 308 -8.87 10.91 0.62
N VAL A 309 -8.05 10.28 1.45
CA VAL A 309 -7.04 10.96 2.27
C VAL A 309 -5.97 11.60 1.41
N THR A 310 -5.49 10.90 0.39
CA THR A 310 -4.49 11.45 -0.53
C THR A 310 -5.05 12.63 -1.30
N ILE A 311 -6.28 12.58 -1.81
CA ILE A 311 -6.94 13.72 -2.47
C ILE A 311 -7.01 14.94 -1.53
N VAL A 312 -7.46 14.75 -0.29
CA VAL A 312 -7.57 15.83 0.71
C VAL A 312 -6.20 16.41 1.07
N GLY A 313 -5.20 15.56 1.32
CA GLY A 313 -3.84 16.00 1.63
C GLY A 313 -3.18 16.77 0.48
N THR A 314 -3.39 16.29 -0.76
CA THR A 314 -2.91 16.95 -1.98
C THR A 314 -3.58 18.31 -2.15
N TYR A 315 -4.89 18.40 -1.93
CA TYR A 315 -5.66 19.65 -2.00
C TYR A 315 -5.16 20.70 -0.99
N PHE A 316 -4.95 20.32 0.27
CA PHE A 316 -4.39 21.24 1.27
C PHE A 316 -3.00 21.74 0.90
N LEU A 317 -2.16 20.86 0.32
CA LEU A 317 -0.82 21.24 -0.12
C LEU A 317 -0.83 22.20 -1.31
N LEU A 318 -1.70 21.96 -2.30
CA LEU A 318 -1.84 22.83 -3.47
C LEU A 318 -2.42 24.21 -3.08
N ASN A 319 -3.36 24.26 -2.14
CA ASN A 319 -3.84 25.53 -1.57
C ASN A 319 -2.77 26.30 -0.80
N ALA A 320 -1.74 25.61 -0.29
CA ALA A 320 -0.56 26.23 0.30
C ALA A 320 0.50 26.62 -0.75
N GLU A 321 0.13 26.71 -2.01
CA GLU A 321 0.97 27.06 -3.16
C GLU A 321 2.19 26.14 -3.37
N ASN A 322 2.12 24.91 -2.89
CA ASN A 322 3.24 23.96 -3.00
C ASN A 322 2.95 22.86 -4.03
N TYR A 323 3.65 22.91 -5.16
CA TYR A 323 3.53 21.93 -6.26
C TYR A 323 4.23 20.59 -6.02
N HIS A 324 4.95 20.37 -4.91
CA HIS A 324 5.65 19.10 -4.65
C HIS A 324 4.70 18.01 -4.12
N TRP A 325 3.60 17.80 -4.82
CA TRP A 325 2.49 17.00 -4.34
C TRP A 325 2.69 15.50 -4.53
N GLN A 326 3.49 15.05 -5.49
CA GLN A 326 3.59 13.63 -5.86
C GLN A 326 4.11 12.76 -4.71
N TRP A 327 5.17 13.20 -4.04
CA TRP A 327 5.70 12.48 -2.86
C TRP A 327 4.81 12.63 -1.64
N THR A 328 4.20 13.80 -1.45
CA THR A 328 3.29 14.02 -0.32
C THR A 328 2.05 13.14 -0.44
N SER A 329 1.49 12.99 -1.65
CA SER A 329 0.38 12.07 -1.92
C SER A 329 0.78 10.64 -1.57
N PHE A 330 1.91 10.15 -2.09
CA PHE A 330 2.40 8.82 -1.78
C PHE A 330 2.59 8.59 -0.27
N PHE A 331 3.32 9.50 0.40
CA PHE A 331 3.60 9.36 1.83
C PHE A 331 2.37 9.57 2.73
N SER A 332 1.34 10.28 2.26
CA SER A 332 0.11 10.53 3.02
C SER A 332 -0.67 9.24 3.29
N ALA A 333 -0.71 8.32 2.34
CA ALA A 333 -1.29 7.00 2.54
C ALA A 333 -0.26 5.96 3.04
N ALA A 334 0.99 6.03 2.58
CA ALA A 334 2.03 5.09 3.03
C ALA A 334 2.31 5.19 4.54
N SER A 335 2.08 6.36 5.16
CA SER A 335 2.25 6.55 6.61
C SER A 335 1.31 5.68 7.46
N THR A 336 0.24 5.11 6.90
CA THR A 336 -0.58 4.08 7.57
C THR A 336 0.28 2.91 8.07
N ALA A 337 1.31 2.51 7.33
CA ALA A 337 2.23 1.46 7.75
C ALA A 337 3.02 1.82 9.01
N VAL A 338 3.33 3.10 9.23
CA VAL A 338 4.01 3.57 10.45
C VAL A 338 3.11 3.38 11.66
N TYR A 339 1.83 3.73 11.53
CA TYR A 339 0.84 3.52 12.60
C TYR A 339 0.64 2.03 12.91
N VAL A 340 0.58 1.18 11.88
CA VAL A 340 0.52 -0.28 12.06
C VAL A 340 1.77 -0.82 12.74
N TYR A 341 2.95 -0.31 12.38
CA TYR A 341 4.20 -0.71 13.03
C TYR A 341 4.23 -0.29 14.51
N LEU A 342 3.81 0.93 14.84
CA LEU A 342 3.68 1.39 16.24
C LEU A 342 2.68 0.54 17.02
N TYR A 343 1.55 0.20 16.41
CA TYR A 343 0.58 -0.72 17.00
C TYR A 343 1.18 -2.10 17.25
N SER A 344 2.05 -2.59 16.37
CA SER A 344 2.72 -3.87 16.56
C SER A 344 3.65 -3.90 17.77
N VAL A 345 4.27 -2.77 18.11
CA VAL A 345 5.09 -2.63 19.33
C VAL A 345 4.20 -2.77 20.56
N TYR A 346 3.05 -2.07 20.59
CA TYR A 346 2.07 -2.22 21.65
C TYR A 346 1.56 -3.67 21.77
N TYR A 347 1.22 -4.30 20.63
CA TYR A 347 0.73 -5.68 20.60
C TYR A 347 1.77 -6.67 21.12
N TYR A 348 3.05 -6.48 20.79
CA TYR A 348 4.14 -7.30 21.28
C TYR A 348 4.19 -7.33 22.81
N TYR A 349 4.19 -6.17 23.46
CA TYR A 349 4.33 -6.09 24.91
C TYR A 349 3.07 -6.50 25.68
N VAL A 350 1.87 -6.21 25.15
CA VAL A 350 0.62 -6.40 25.89
C VAL A 350 -0.06 -7.74 25.60
N LYS A 351 0.06 -8.26 24.37
CA LYS A 351 -0.70 -9.43 23.92
C LYS A 351 0.15 -10.67 23.69
N THR A 352 1.42 -10.51 23.31
CA THR A 352 2.28 -11.67 23.08
C THR A 352 2.99 -12.09 24.38
N LYS A 353 3.15 -13.41 24.56
CA LYS A 353 3.98 -13.99 25.63
C LYS A 353 5.38 -14.34 25.12
N MET A 354 5.78 -13.76 23.99
CA MET A 354 7.05 -14.06 23.34
C MET A 354 8.21 -13.47 24.13
N SER A 355 9.30 -14.22 24.24
CA SER A 355 10.49 -13.81 24.97
C SER A 355 11.76 -14.34 24.31
N GLY A 356 12.87 -13.65 24.57
CA GLY A 356 14.17 -13.99 24.01
C GLY A 356 14.40 -13.39 22.62
N PHE A 357 15.68 -13.17 22.31
CA PHE A 357 16.14 -12.47 21.11
C PHE A 357 15.59 -13.09 19.81
N PHE A 358 15.62 -14.42 19.70
CA PHE A 358 15.14 -15.13 18.52
C PHE A 358 13.68 -14.78 18.16
N GLN A 359 12.76 -14.87 19.13
CA GLN A 359 11.34 -14.59 18.89
C GLN A 359 11.10 -13.09 18.61
N THR A 360 11.78 -12.21 19.35
CA THR A 360 11.71 -10.76 19.13
C THR A 360 12.15 -10.38 17.72
N SER A 361 13.28 -10.91 17.25
CA SER A 361 13.79 -10.62 15.90
C SER A 361 12.82 -11.08 14.82
N PHE A 362 12.28 -12.29 14.92
CA PHE A 362 11.30 -12.81 13.96
C PHE A 362 10.00 -12.00 13.97
N TYR A 363 9.51 -11.60 15.15
CA TYR A 363 8.33 -10.76 15.30
C TYR A 363 8.47 -9.44 14.56
N PHE A 364 9.50 -8.66 14.90
CA PHE A 364 9.72 -7.34 14.32
C PHE A 364 10.17 -7.43 12.86
N GLY A 365 10.93 -8.45 12.47
CA GLY A 365 11.38 -8.66 11.09
C GLY A 365 10.21 -8.94 10.13
N TYR A 366 9.33 -9.89 10.46
CA TYR A 366 8.15 -10.16 9.63
C TYR A 366 7.15 -9.00 9.66
N THR A 367 6.99 -8.35 10.82
CA THR A 367 6.11 -7.18 10.90
C THR A 367 6.65 -6.00 10.09
N LEU A 368 7.97 -5.81 10.04
CA LEU A 368 8.61 -4.80 9.20
C LEU A 368 8.39 -5.11 7.71
N MET A 369 8.57 -6.37 7.29
CA MET A 369 8.25 -6.77 5.90
C MET A 369 6.79 -6.49 5.56
N PHE A 370 5.86 -6.82 6.47
CA PHE A 370 4.44 -6.55 6.31
C PHE A 370 4.15 -5.05 6.18
N CYS A 371 4.72 -4.22 7.05
CA CYS A 371 4.54 -2.78 7.03
C CYS A 371 5.15 -2.14 5.77
N LEU A 372 6.30 -2.61 5.30
CA LEU A 372 6.89 -2.16 4.03
C LEU A 372 5.95 -2.45 2.85
N GLY A 373 5.41 -3.67 2.79
CA GLY A 373 4.43 -4.05 1.78
C GLY A 373 3.15 -3.20 1.86
N LEU A 374 2.61 -3.01 3.06
CA LEU A 374 1.42 -2.19 3.29
C LEU A 374 1.65 -0.72 2.91
N GLY A 375 2.80 -0.15 3.28
CA GLY A 375 3.13 1.25 2.98
C GLY A 375 3.26 1.50 1.49
N ILE A 376 3.93 0.60 0.77
CA ILE A 376 4.07 0.67 -0.69
C ILE A 376 2.73 0.41 -1.40
N LEU A 377 1.88 -0.46 -0.85
CA LEU A 377 0.55 -0.74 -1.40
C LEU A 377 -0.40 0.46 -1.24
N CYS A 378 -0.35 1.13 -0.09
CA CYS A 378 -1.23 2.27 0.20
C CYS A 378 -0.81 3.55 -0.51
N GLY A 379 0.50 3.78 -0.69
CA GLY A 379 1.07 4.96 -1.35
C GLY A 379 0.99 4.87 -2.87
#